data_AF-A0A377DMA5-F1
#
_entry.id   AF-A0A377DMA5-F1
#
_cell.length_a   1.000
_cell.length_b   1.000
_cell.length_c   1.000
_cell.angle_alpha   90.00
_cell.angle_beta   90.00
_cell.angle_gamma   90.00
#
_symmetry.space_group_name_H-M   'P 1'
#
loop_
_entity.id
_entity.type
_entity.pdbx_description
1 polymer ?
#
loop_
_entity_poly.entity_id
_entity_poly.type
_entity_poly.pdbx_seq_one_letter_code
_entity_poly.pdbx_strand_id
1 'polypeptide(L)' 'MENNDKFLSQDLLESYAIRLLSGPLNGCEYEILNGRLLVIIGNDVSLGRSDAFSELPENTIVVPYASLQVVLR' A
#
# COMPACT_ATOMS: atom_id res chain seq x y z
N MET A 1 29.01 -24.87 -28.18
CA MET A 1 28.69 -23.44 -28.24
C MET A 1 27.74 -23.17 -27.10
N GLU A 2 28.19 -22.37 -26.13
CA GLU A 2 27.50 -22.08 -24.88
C GLU A 2 26.33 -21.13 -25.09
N ASN A 3 25.20 -21.48 -24.45
CA ASN A 3 24.41 -20.61 -23.59
C ASN A 3 23.75 -19.36 -24.22
N ASN A 4 22.53 -19.49 -24.76
CA ASN A 4 21.67 -18.35 -25.09
C ASN A 4 20.25 -18.40 -24.50
N ASP A 5 19.89 -19.41 -23.70
CA ASP A 5 18.55 -19.48 -23.10
C ASP A 5 18.46 -18.85 -21.70
N LYS A 6 19.52 -18.15 -21.26
CA LYS A 6 19.54 -17.42 -19.97
C LYS A 6 19.07 -15.97 -20.08
N PHE A 7 18.44 -15.56 -21.19
CA PHE A 7 17.99 -14.19 -21.41
C PHE A 7 16.47 -13.97 -21.27
N LEU A 8 15.71 -15.02 -20.93
CA LEU A 8 14.26 -14.91 -20.74
C LEU A 8 13.82 -15.18 -19.29
N SER A 9 14.74 -15.18 -18.34
CA SER A 9 14.41 -14.83 -16.95
C SER A 9 14.29 -13.31 -16.81
N GLN A 10 13.58 -12.67 -17.76
CA GLN A 10 12.84 -11.48 -17.40
C GLN A 10 11.86 -11.98 -16.36
N ASP A 11 12.23 -11.76 -15.09
CA ASP A 11 11.32 -11.76 -13.98
C ASP A 11 10.00 -11.20 -14.50
N LEU A 12 9.03 -12.08 -14.72
CA LEU A 12 7.64 -11.69 -14.78
C LEU A 12 7.43 -11.08 -13.41
N LEU A 13 7.67 -9.77 -13.29
CA LEU A 13 7.30 -9.00 -12.12
C LEU A 13 5.79 -9.15 -12.07
N GLU A 14 5.33 -10.17 -11.35
CA GLU A 14 3.93 -10.32 -11.04
C GLU A 14 3.57 -9.03 -10.32
N SER A 15 2.89 -8.14 -11.05
CA SER A 15 2.40 -6.90 -10.48
C SER A 15 1.17 -7.25 -9.67
N TYR A 16 1.31 -7.12 -8.36
CA TYR A 16 0.22 -7.33 -7.42
C TYR A 16 -0.45 -6.00 -7.12
N ALA A 17 -1.76 -6.01 -6.91
CA ALA A 17 -2.50 -4.83 -6.47
C ALA A 17 -3.30 -5.12 -5.20
N ILE A 18 -3.44 -4.11 -4.34
CA ILE A 18 -4.33 -4.14 -3.18
C ILE A 18 -5.55 -3.29 -3.50
N ARG A 19 -6.74 -3.86 -3.33
CA ARG A 19 -8.01 -3.13 -3.39
C ARG A 19 -8.59 -2.96 -1.99
N LEU A 20 -8.93 -1.74 -1.62
CA LEU A 20 -9.63 -1.46 -0.37
C LEU A 20 -11.11 -1.80 -0.54
N LEU A 21 -11.65 -2.62 0.37
CA LEU A 21 -13.04 -3.12 0.30
C LEU A 21 -13.98 -2.45 1.32
N SER A 22 -13.47 -1.49 2.10
CA SER A 22 -14.25 -0.79 3.13
C SER A 22 -13.60 0.55 3.50
N GLY A 23 -14.29 1.34 4.31
CA GLY A 23 -13.82 2.65 4.77
C GLY A 23 -13.95 3.76 3.71
N PRO A 24 -13.41 4.96 4.00
CA PRO A 24 -13.52 6.12 3.12
C PRO A 24 -12.89 5.96 1.73
N LEU A 25 -11.89 5.08 1.61
CA LEU A 25 -11.18 4.78 0.36
C LEU A 25 -11.63 3.47 -0.30
N ASN A 26 -12.85 3.01 -0.01
CA ASN A 26 -13.40 1.81 -0.63
C ASN A 26 -13.37 1.90 -2.17
N GLY A 27 -12.85 0.85 -2.82
CA GLY A 27 -12.69 0.77 -4.26
C GLY A 27 -11.35 1.30 -4.79
N CYS A 28 -10.54 1.99 -3.98
CA CYS A 28 -9.19 2.39 -4.38
C CYS A 28 -8.30 1.15 -4.55
N GLU A 29 -7.47 1.19 -5.58
CA GLU A 29 -6.51 0.16 -5.95
C GLU A 29 -5.09 0.74 -5.95
N TYR A 30 -4.14 -0.03 -5.43
CA TYR A 30 -2.75 0.39 -5.34
C TYR A 30 -1.82 -0.74 -5.78
N GLU A 31 -0.87 -0.40 -6.64
CA GLU A 31 0.13 -1.34 -7.16
C GLU A 31 1.25 -1.58 -6.14
N ILE A 32 1.69 -2.83 -6.01
CA ILE A 32 2.83 -3.23 -5.20
C ILE A 32 4.08 -3.26 -6.09
N LEU A 33 4.83 -2.17 -6.07
CA LEU A 33 6.11 -2.07 -6.79
C LEU A 33 7.22 -2.72 -5.94
N ASN A 34 8.10 -3.50 -6.59
CA ASN A 34 9.32 -4.06 -5.97
C ASN A 34 9.11 -4.93 -4.71
N GLY A 35 7.94 -5.57 -4.60
CA GLY A 35 7.66 -6.62 -3.61
C GLY A 35 7.45 -6.16 -2.16
N ARG A 36 7.46 -4.84 -1.87
CA ARG A 36 7.17 -4.31 -0.53
C ARG A 36 6.32 -3.05 -0.61
N LEU A 37 5.34 -2.94 0.28
CA LEU A 37 4.44 -1.80 0.40
C LEU A 37 4.21 -1.48 1.88
N LEU A 38 4.34 -0.22 2.26
CA LEU A 38 3.98 0.25 3.60
C LEU A 38 2.54 0.77 3.58
N VAL A 39 1.69 0.27 4.47
CA VAL A 39 0.31 0.75 4.62
C VAL A 39 0.12 1.31 6.03
N ILE A 40 -0.23 2.58 6.13
CA ILE A 40 -0.51 3.27 7.39
C ILE A 40 -2.02 3.43 7.51
N ILE A 41 -2.62 2.85 8.56
CA ILE A 41 -4.07 2.88 8.80
C ILE A 41 -4.32 3.62 10.11
N GLY A 42 -5.12 4.69 10.09
CA GLY A 42 -5.41 5.46 11.30
C GLY A 42 -6.36 6.64 11.09
N ASN A 43 -6.64 7.37 12.17
CA ASN A 43 -7.43 8.61 12.13
C ASN A 43 -6.56 9.79 11.66
N ASP A 44 -7.17 10.83 11.07
CA ASP A 44 -6.50 12.03 10.52
C ASP A 44 -5.49 12.66 11.51
N VAL A 45 -5.79 12.63 12.81
CA VAL A 45 -4.94 13.16 13.88
C VAL A 45 -3.61 12.38 14.01
N SER A 46 -3.59 11.11 13.60
CA SER A 46 -2.39 10.25 13.61
C SER A 46 -1.64 10.30 12.28
N LEU A 47 -2.32 10.64 11.18
CA LEU A 47 -1.77 10.64 9.83
C LEU A 47 -1.08 11.96 9.45
N GLY A 48 -1.59 13.10 9.94
CA GLY A 48 -0.99 14.43 9.72
C GLY A 48 0.05 14.86 10.75
N ARG A 49 0.35 14.02 11.76
CA ARG A 49 1.13 14.39 12.96
C ARG A 49 2.17 13.36 13.37
N SER A 50 2.59 12.50 12.45
CA SER A 50 3.73 11.62 12.73
C SER A 50 5.02 12.44 12.60
N ASP A 51 5.33 13.20 13.65
CA ASP A 51 6.66 13.80 13.86
C ASP A 51 7.76 12.72 13.98
N ALA A 52 7.38 11.43 13.95
CA ALA A 52 8.27 10.28 14.03
C ALA A 52 8.99 9.94 12.70
N PHE A 53 8.51 10.44 11.56
CA PHE A 53 9.16 10.22 10.27
C PHE A 53 9.33 11.55 9.53
N SER A 54 10.58 11.92 9.22
CA SER A 54 10.88 13.14 8.46
C SER A 54 10.36 13.06 7.03
N GLU A 55 10.42 11.88 6.42
CA GLU A 55 9.88 11.58 5.08
C GLU A 55 9.43 10.10 5.05
N LEU A 56 8.28 9.83 4.43
CA LEU A 56 7.79 8.46 4.24
C LEU A 56 8.41 7.86 2.96
N PRO A 57 8.65 6.53 2.93
CA PRO A 57 9.03 5.85 1.69
C PRO A 57 8.02 6.11 0.56
N GLU A 58 8.49 6.19 -0.68
CA GLU A 58 7.63 6.44 -1.85
C GLU A 58 6.54 5.36 -2.03
N ASN A 59 6.84 4.12 -1.63
CA ASN A 59 5.91 2.99 -1.62
C ASN A 59 5.02 2.95 -0.36
N THR A 60 4.51 4.10 0.08
CA THR A 60 3.63 4.22 1.24
C THR A 60 2.22 4.62 0.85
N ILE A 61 1.22 3.92 1.36
CA ILE A 61 -0.19 4.28 1.25
C ILE A 61 -0.71 4.65 2.62
N VAL A 62 -1.41 5.77 2.68
CA VAL A 62 -2.12 6.22 3.89
C VAL A 62 -3.61 5.99 3.71
N VAL A 63 -4.19 5.15 4.58
CA VAL A 63 -5.61 4.82 4.58
C VAL A 63 -6.26 5.44 5.82
N PRO A 64 -7.08 6.50 5.68
CA PRO A 64 -7.85 7.02 6.79
C PRO A 64 -8.89 5.99 7.22
N TYR A 65 -8.86 5.62 8.50
CA TYR A 65 -9.79 4.69 9.10
C TYR A 65 -10.19 5.19 10.48
N ALA A 66 -11.39 5.77 10.55
CA ALA A 66 -12.02 6.10 11.81
C ALA A 66 -12.74 4.85 12.34
N SER A 67 -12.53 4.51 13.61
CA SER A 67 -13.34 3.48 14.28
C SER A 67 -14.82 3.89 14.17
N LEU A 68 -15.68 3.01 13.66
CA LEU A 68 -17.12 3.18 13.70
C LEU A 68 -17.53 3.53 15.14
N GLN A 69 -17.93 4.78 15.41
CA GLN A 69 -18.76 5.04 16.57
C GLN A 69 -20.14 4.46 16.24
N VAL A 70 -20.40 3.25 16.74
CA VAL A 70 -21.77 2.73 16.79
C VAL A 70 -22.53 3.67 17.73
N VAL A 71 -23.27 4.62 17.15
CA VAL A 71 -24.29 5.37 17.90
C VAL A 71 -25.45 4.40 18.09
N LEU A 72 -25.45 3.67 19.21
CA LEU A 72 -26.66 3.02 19.69
C LEU A 72 -27.68 4.13 19.99
N ARG A 73 -28.73 4.19 19.18
CA ARG A 73 -29.95 4.95 19.50
C ARG A 73 -30.92 4.04 20.23
#